data_AF-A0A955SGC0-F1
#
_entry.id   AF-A0A955SGC0-F1
#
_cell.length_a   1.000
_cell.length_b   1.000
_cell.length_c   1.000
_cell.angle_alpha   90.00
_cell.angle_beta   90.00
_cell.angle_gamma   90.00
#
_symmetry.space_group_name_H-M   'P 1'
#
loop_
_entity.id
_entity.type
_entity.pdbx_description
1 polymer ?
#
loop_
_entity_poly.entity_id
_entity_poly.type
_entity_poly.pdbx_seq_one_letter_code
_entity_poly.pdbx_strand_id
1 'polypeptide(L)'
;MVELPEVPDDYLATFSMLPQHLKDRLSYDDITQQLIFRGVEEKELIGIMSEADRDLIQETFSKDEHADFRNAIDDLYAASQQGGMSQVGDIAEPPNPDWGLAISSGPSIDTGWVVVGYNGREDITEPVIVETLRVGCPPFRGAIQVIAPECPFDEQITLRWNGDCGGDCGDLEFFWQVAAGDNPDDYDDVDPDAPAINPNNPWDDYVDPERNSATGWVQGQNEIVVRGANVRTLTDNWFRVKTRGYSSACGMVVESDWTDAQIAEGWIKRVKRGITPFDQRVQDFTDTRVATYVSMIEQLGEPYSEVVGFNCDADYLNSLGLIELYQAVLYRGKSFTLDLGIQYPPADQALILMAGQLADFYMLLGNEAFGDASDPTVAIDTGTQVNASAIFAFQDQL
;
A
#
# COMPACT_ATOMS: atom_id res chain seq x y z
N MET A 1 0.10 14.51 19.22
CA MET A 1 1.56 14.73 19.23
C MET A 1 2.06 14.58 20.66
N VAL A 2 3.28 14.08 20.84
CA VAL A 2 3.94 13.88 22.13
C VAL A 2 5.41 14.27 21.99
N GLU A 3 6.01 14.80 23.05
CA GLU A 3 7.45 15.12 23.07
C GLU A 3 8.29 13.85 23.04
N LEU A 4 9.28 13.79 22.14
CA LEU A 4 10.28 12.73 22.06
C LEU A 4 11.63 13.38 21.71
N PRO A 5 12.58 13.45 22.66
CA PRO A 5 13.84 14.18 22.46
C PRO A 5 14.68 13.68 21.29
N GLU A 6 14.66 12.37 21.04
CA GLU A 6 15.45 11.70 20.01
C GLU A 6 14.77 10.38 19.61
N VAL A 7 14.85 10.02 18.33
CA VAL A 7 14.43 8.71 17.83
C VAL A 7 15.59 7.71 17.88
N PRO A 8 15.33 6.39 17.92
CA PRO A 8 16.39 5.39 17.87
C PRO A 8 17.33 5.54 16.66
N ASP A 9 18.60 5.16 16.82
CA ASP A 9 19.61 5.25 15.74
C ASP A 9 19.20 4.52 14.45
N ASP A 10 18.46 3.42 14.57
CA ASP A 10 17.93 2.63 13.45
C ASP A 10 16.49 2.99 13.06
N TYR A 11 15.97 4.14 13.53
CA TYR A 11 14.59 4.56 13.35
C TYR A 11 14.13 4.45 11.90
N LEU A 12 14.87 5.00 10.93
CA LEU A 12 14.46 4.96 9.52
C LEU A 12 14.36 3.53 8.98
N ALA A 13 15.30 2.66 9.36
CA ALA A 13 15.31 1.27 8.93
C ALA A 13 14.15 0.49 9.56
N THR A 14 13.87 0.67 10.85
CA THR A 14 12.74 0.04 11.53
C THR A 14 11.39 0.60 11.07
N PHE A 15 11.30 1.92 10.87
CA PHE A 15 10.12 2.62 10.38
C PHE A 15 9.71 2.14 8.97
N SER A 16 10.68 1.86 8.09
CA SER A 16 10.41 1.33 6.76
C SER A 16 9.69 -0.03 6.76
N MET A 17 9.76 -0.79 7.86
CA MET A 17 9.09 -2.08 8.03
C MET A 17 7.60 -1.93 8.35
N LEU A 18 7.17 -0.76 8.84
CA LEU A 18 5.77 -0.48 9.10
C LEU A 18 4.95 -0.51 7.80
N PRO A 19 3.71 -1.00 7.83
CA PRO A 19 2.81 -0.89 6.69
C PRO A 19 2.52 0.58 6.33
N GLN A 20 2.17 0.81 5.06
CA GLN A 20 2.04 2.17 4.53
C GLN A 20 1.05 3.06 5.30
N HIS A 21 -0.11 2.52 5.70
CA HIS A 21 -1.12 3.28 6.45
C HIS A 21 -0.62 3.82 7.81
N LEU A 22 0.42 3.21 8.41
CA LEU A 22 1.09 3.76 9.59
C LEU A 22 2.20 4.74 9.21
N LYS A 23 2.97 4.44 8.16
CA LYS A 23 4.00 5.37 7.63
C LYS A 23 3.39 6.71 7.23
N ASP A 24 2.17 6.71 6.72
CA ASP A 24 1.43 7.91 6.32
C ASP A 24 0.96 8.77 7.52
N ARG A 25 0.66 8.12 8.66
CA ARG A 25 0.08 8.76 9.84
C ARG A 25 1.12 9.14 10.89
N LEU A 26 2.16 8.33 11.05
CA LEU A 26 3.21 8.50 12.06
C LEU A 26 4.40 9.24 11.45
N SER A 27 4.82 10.32 12.10
CA SER A 27 5.99 11.11 11.69
C SER A 27 6.71 11.67 12.91
N TYR A 28 8.00 11.97 12.74
CA TYR A 28 8.82 12.63 13.74
C TYR A 28 9.34 13.96 13.18
N ASP A 29 9.24 15.02 13.99
CA ASP A 29 9.78 16.34 13.66
C ASP A 29 11.02 16.62 14.51
N ASP A 30 12.19 16.58 13.87
CA ASP A 30 13.50 16.81 14.51
C ASP A 30 13.66 18.23 15.09
N ILE A 31 12.96 19.22 14.54
CA ILE A 31 13.08 20.63 14.95
C ILE A 31 12.29 20.84 16.24
N THR A 32 11.07 20.31 16.30
CA THR A 32 10.20 20.45 17.47
C THR A 32 10.37 19.32 18.48
N GLN A 33 11.12 18.27 18.13
CA GLN A 33 11.32 17.05 18.91
C GLN A 33 9.98 16.40 19.29
N GLN A 34 9.10 16.28 18.29
CA GLN A 34 7.73 15.80 18.49
C GLN A 34 7.45 14.56 17.64
N LEU A 35 6.88 13.56 18.29
CA LEU A 35 6.26 12.43 17.64
C LEU A 35 4.80 12.76 17.34
N ILE A 36 4.41 12.63 16.07
CA ILE A 36 3.12 13.08 15.56
C ILE A 36 2.39 11.90 14.93
N PHE A 37 1.13 11.71 15.34
CA PHE A 37 0.18 10.85 14.65
C PHE A 37 -0.95 11.73 14.12
N ARG A 38 -1.20 11.70 12.82
CA ARG A 38 -2.21 12.54 12.16
C ARG A 38 -3.02 11.76 11.14
N GLY A 39 -4.23 12.23 10.86
CA GLY A 39 -5.03 11.72 9.76
C GLY A 39 -4.51 12.18 8.39
N VAL A 40 -4.87 11.44 7.34
CA VAL A 40 -4.56 11.75 5.94
C VAL A 40 -5.86 11.66 5.14
N GLU A 41 -6.40 12.82 4.77
CA GLU A 41 -7.71 12.95 4.11
C GLU A 41 -7.76 12.20 2.77
N GLU A 42 -6.74 12.36 1.93
CA GLU A 42 -6.67 11.72 0.60
C GLU A 42 -6.74 10.18 0.66
N LYS A 43 -6.31 9.59 1.79
CA LYS A 43 -6.29 8.14 2.02
C LYS A 43 -7.40 7.68 2.97
N GLU A 44 -8.33 8.56 3.35
CA GLU A 44 -9.40 8.30 4.32
C GLU A 44 -8.87 7.77 5.67
N LEU A 45 -7.66 8.19 6.05
CA LEU A 45 -7.00 7.75 7.28
C LEU A 45 -7.33 8.71 8.41
N ILE A 46 -8.00 8.21 9.44
CA ILE A 46 -8.34 9.01 10.63
C ILE A 46 -7.13 9.19 11.55
N GLY A 47 -7.08 10.32 12.25
CA GLY A 47 -6.02 10.67 13.21
C GLY A 47 -6.17 10.01 14.59
N ILE A 48 -6.93 8.92 14.70
CA ILE A 48 -7.10 8.14 15.93
C ILE A 48 -6.29 6.84 15.77
N MET A 49 -5.41 6.57 16.75
CA MET A 49 -4.60 5.36 16.76
C MET A 49 -5.41 4.22 17.37
N SER A 50 -5.63 3.14 16.63
CA SER A 50 -6.28 1.95 17.18
C SER A 50 -5.34 1.21 18.13
N GLU A 51 -5.88 0.30 18.95
CA GLU A 51 -5.04 -0.60 19.75
C GLU A 51 -4.13 -1.46 18.86
N ALA A 52 -4.65 -1.93 17.72
CA ALA A 52 -3.89 -2.69 16.74
C ALA A 52 -2.74 -1.89 16.11
N ASP A 53 -2.97 -0.60 15.82
CA ASP A 53 -1.95 0.35 15.34
C ASP A 53 -0.81 0.46 16.36
N ARG A 54 -1.15 0.76 17.63
CA ARG A 54 -0.19 0.89 18.74
C ARG A 54 0.65 -0.37 18.88
N ASP A 55 -0.01 -1.53 18.97
CA ASP A 55 0.65 -2.81 19.21
C ASP A 55 1.56 -3.19 18.04
N LEU A 56 1.16 -2.92 16.80
CA LEU A 56 2.00 -3.15 15.63
C LEU A 56 3.25 -2.26 15.63
N ILE A 57 3.12 -0.98 16.00
CA ILE A 57 4.28 -0.09 16.12
C ILE A 57 5.22 -0.60 17.21
N GLN A 58 4.69 -0.98 18.38
CA GLN A 58 5.50 -1.49 19.48
C GLN A 58 6.21 -2.81 19.14
N GLU A 59 5.53 -3.72 18.42
CA GLU A 59 6.10 -4.98 17.95
C GLU A 59 7.25 -4.73 16.95
N THR A 60 7.06 -3.78 16.03
CA THR A 60 8.07 -3.39 15.05
C THR A 60 9.30 -2.76 15.74
N PHE A 61 9.06 -1.89 16.73
CA PHE A 61 10.09 -1.26 17.56
C PHE A 61 10.33 -2.04 18.86
N SER A 62 10.61 -3.35 18.76
CA SER A 62 10.67 -4.25 19.92
C SER A 62 12.03 -4.31 20.64
N LYS A 63 13.09 -3.71 20.11
CA LYS A 63 14.43 -3.76 20.73
C LYS A 63 14.44 -3.02 22.06
N ASP A 64 15.25 -3.47 23.02
CA ASP A 64 15.35 -2.79 24.33
C ASP A 64 15.72 -1.31 24.20
N GLU A 65 16.56 -0.98 23.23
CA GLU A 65 17.00 0.39 22.88
C GLU A 65 15.85 1.28 22.40
N HIS A 66 14.71 0.72 22.02
CA HIS A 66 13.52 1.45 21.57
C HIS A 66 12.54 1.77 22.70
N ALA A 67 12.91 1.55 23.97
CA ALA A 67 12.00 1.70 25.11
C ALA A 67 11.38 3.10 25.21
N ASP A 68 12.17 4.16 25.05
CA ASP A 68 11.68 5.54 25.12
C ASP A 68 10.71 5.85 23.97
N PHE A 69 11.01 5.35 22.77
CA PHE A 69 10.12 5.45 21.61
C PHE A 69 8.79 4.72 21.87
N ARG A 70 8.82 3.49 22.40
CA ARG A 70 7.61 2.74 22.73
C ARG A 70 6.76 3.44 23.80
N ASN A 71 7.38 4.04 24.81
CA ASN A 71 6.66 4.83 25.81
C ASN A 71 5.98 6.05 25.17
N ALA A 72 6.67 6.74 24.25
CA ALA A 72 6.07 7.85 23.51
C ALA A 72 4.90 7.41 22.62
N ILE A 73 4.94 6.18 22.09
CA ILE A 73 3.82 5.58 21.36
C ILE A 73 2.62 5.31 22.27
N ASP A 74 2.83 4.83 23.50
CA ASP A 74 1.75 4.68 24.49
C ASP A 74 1.10 6.03 24.84
N ASP A 75 1.93 7.05 25.05
CA ASP A 75 1.47 8.42 25.32
C ASP A 75 0.71 8.99 24.10
N LEU A 76 1.19 8.70 22.89
CA LEU A 76 0.56 9.16 21.65
C LEU A 76 -0.76 8.44 21.38
N TYR A 77 -0.83 7.14 21.66
CA TYR A 77 -2.06 6.36 21.67
C TYR A 77 -3.06 7.00 22.64
N ALA A 78 -2.68 7.21 23.90
CA ALA A 78 -3.53 7.82 24.91
C ALA A 78 -4.00 9.24 24.53
N ALA A 79 -3.13 10.04 23.90
CA ALA A 79 -3.46 11.38 23.41
C ALA A 79 -4.39 11.34 22.18
N SER A 80 -4.31 10.30 21.35
CA SER A 80 -5.18 10.11 20.19
C SER A 80 -6.57 9.59 20.57
N GLN A 81 -6.69 8.90 21.72
CA GLN A 81 -7.97 8.49 22.25
C GLN A 81 -8.78 9.74 22.60
N GLN A 82 -9.96 9.87 22.00
CA GLN A 82 -10.91 10.89 22.37
C GLN A 82 -11.47 10.54 23.76
N GLY A 83 -10.78 10.95 24.82
CA GLY A 83 -11.20 10.72 26.19
C GLY A 83 -12.63 11.23 26.43
N GLY A 84 -13.61 10.33 26.35
CA GLY A 84 -14.98 10.59 26.79
C GLY A 84 -15.87 11.44 25.87
N MET A 85 -15.57 11.60 24.57
CA MET A 85 -16.56 12.13 23.62
C MET A 85 -17.58 11.04 23.23
N SER A 86 -18.30 10.54 24.23
CA SER A 86 -19.37 9.53 24.10
C SER A 86 -20.70 10.14 23.64
N GLN A 87 -20.74 11.43 23.33
CA GLN A 87 -21.93 12.14 22.83
C GLN A 87 -21.48 13.17 21.80
N VAL A 88 -22.30 13.34 20.75
CA VAL A 88 -22.25 14.52 19.87
C VAL A 88 -22.51 15.75 20.74
N GLY A 89 -21.46 16.32 21.32
CA GLY A 89 -21.46 17.50 22.16
C GLY A 89 -20.47 18.51 21.59
N ASP A 90 -20.77 19.80 21.74
CA ASP A 90 -20.09 20.92 21.09
C ASP A 90 -18.58 20.71 20.96
N ILE A 91 -18.14 20.68 19.71
CA ILE A 91 -16.72 20.72 19.36
C ILE A 91 -16.25 22.14 19.68
N ALA A 92 -15.37 22.25 20.68
CA ALA A 92 -14.65 23.49 20.92
C ALA A 92 -13.90 23.89 19.64
N GLU A 93 -14.12 25.11 19.18
CA GLU A 93 -13.49 25.65 17.97
C GLU A 93 -12.00 25.29 17.94
N PRO A 94 -11.53 24.58 16.89
CA PRO A 94 -10.12 24.33 16.76
C PRO A 94 -9.39 25.69 16.68
N PRO A 95 -8.28 25.89 17.42
CA PRO A 95 -7.57 27.18 17.48
C PRO A 95 -6.97 27.64 16.14
N ASN A 96 -7.10 26.85 15.07
CA ASN A 96 -6.66 27.19 13.72
C ASN A 96 -7.60 26.55 12.68
N PRO A 97 -7.96 27.23 11.58
CA PRO A 97 -8.95 26.74 10.61
C PRO A 97 -8.44 25.65 9.65
N ASP A 98 -7.14 25.34 9.64
CA ASP A 98 -6.51 24.58 8.56
C ASP A 98 -6.19 23.11 8.88
N TRP A 99 -6.76 22.54 9.93
CA TRP A 99 -6.64 21.10 10.17
C TRP A 99 -8.05 20.50 10.23
N GLY A 100 -8.39 19.80 9.14
CA GLY A 100 -9.41 18.78 9.15
C GLY A 100 -9.04 17.74 10.21
N LEU A 101 -9.52 17.96 11.44
CA LEU A 101 -9.86 16.83 12.27
C LEU A 101 -10.91 16.06 11.50
N ALA A 102 -10.54 14.88 11.02
CA ALA A 102 -11.51 13.81 10.92
C ALA A 102 -12.00 13.55 12.36
N ILE A 103 -13.02 14.28 12.78
CA ILE A 103 -13.72 14.03 14.03
C ILE A 103 -14.50 12.76 13.78
N SER A 104 -14.19 11.73 14.55
CA SER A 104 -14.99 10.52 14.61
C SER A 104 -16.47 10.84 14.81
N SER A 105 -17.36 10.08 14.18
CA SER A 105 -18.80 10.13 14.41
C SER A 105 -19.23 9.78 15.84
N GLY A 106 -18.31 9.26 16.65
CA GLY A 106 -18.56 8.74 17.99
C GLY A 106 -19.29 7.39 17.98
N PRO A 107 -19.41 6.72 19.13
CA PRO A 107 -20.03 5.40 19.20
C PRO A 107 -21.52 5.46 18.85
N SER A 108 -21.96 4.55 17.96
CA SER A 108 -23.36 4.44 17.57
C SER A 108 -24.17 3.71 18.64
N ILE A 109 -24.93 4.47 19.45
CA ILE A 109 -25.72 3.92 20.57
C ILE A 109 -27.21 3.71 20.27
N ASP A 110 -27.78 4.44 19.30
CA ASP A 110 -29.21 4.36 18.95
C ASP A 110 -29.43 4.76 17.47
N THR A 111 -30.61 4.44 16.93
CA THR A 111 -31.09 4.92 15.62
C THR A 111 -31.92 6.19 15.78
N GLY A 112 -32.01 7.01 14.73
CA GLY A 112 -32.77 8.26 14.86
C GLY A 112 -32.57 9.22 13.71
N TRP A 113 -32.62 10.50 14.03
CA TRP A 113 -32.42 11.60 13.09
C TRP A 113 -31.31 12.51 13.63
N VAL A 114 -30.33 12.79 12.78
CA VAL A 114 -29.26 13.75 13.02
C VAL A 114 -29.55 14.97 12.17
N VAL A 115 -29.43 16.16 12.76
CA VAL A 115 -29.58 17.44 12.04
C VAL A 115 -28.21 18.10 12.00
N VAL A 116 -27.68 18.30 10.80
CA VAL A 116 -26.37 18.92 10.58
C VAL A 116 -26.60 20.32 10.04
N GLY A 117 -26.00 21.32 10.70
CA GLY A 117 -25.98 22.70 10.26
C GLY A 117 -24.63 23.04 9.64
N TYR A 118 -24.63 23.53 8.41
CA TYR A 118 -23.44 24.06 7.72
C TYR A 118 -23.45 25.58 7.76
N ASN A 119 -22.26 26.19 7.64
CA ASN A 119 -22.07 27.65 7.61
C ASN A 119 -22.55 28.36 8.90
N GLY A 120 -22.39 27.71 10.05
CA GLY A 120 -22.86 28.23 11.35
C GLY A 120 -21.98 29.31 11.99
N ARG A 121 -20.83 29.67 11.40
CA ARG A 121 -19.92 30.69 11.95
C ARG A 121 -20.34 32.10 11.53
N GLU A 122 -20.15 33.07 12.42
CA GLU A 122 -20.52 34.48 12.18
C GLU A 122 -19.73 35.16 11.04
N ASP A 123 -18.56 34.62 10.67
CA ASP A 123 -17.70 35.13 9.61
C ASP A 123 -17.97 34.52 8.22
N ILE A 124 -18.87 33.53 8.13
CA ILE A 124 -19.29 32.92 6.86
C ILE A 124 -20.51 33.70 6.33
N THR A 125 -20.40 34.22 5.10
CA THR A 125 -21.45 35.06 4.49
C THR A 125 -22.51 34.26 3.75
N GLU A 126 -22.21 33.00 3.47
CA GLU A 126 -23.06 32.01 2.84
C GLU A 126 -24.25 31.67 3.74
N PRO A 127 -25.44 31.38 3.18
CA PRO A 127 -26.59 30.98 3.98
C PRO A 127 -26.28 29.74 4.84
N VAL A 128 -26.83 29.72 6.05
CA VAL A 128 -26.88 28.51 6.89
C VAL A 128 -27.71 27.46 6.16
N ILE A 129 -27.12 26.29 5.97
CA ILE A 129 -27.78 25.12 5.38
C ILE A 129 -28.05 24.14 6.51
N VAL A 130 -29.23 23.55 6.53
CA VAL A 130 -29.59 22.52 7.50
C VAL A 130 -29.99 21.27 6.74
N GLU A 131 -29.33 20.17 7.04
CA GLU A 131 -29.65 18.85 6.51
C GLU A 131 -30.10 17.92 7.62
N THR A 132 -31.07 17.08 7.31
CA THR A 132 -31.62 16.09 8.25
C THR A 132 -31.33 14.70 7.70
N LEU A 133 -30.53 13.95 8.44
CA LEU A 133 -30.07 12.61 8.09
C LEU A 133 -30.77 11.59 8.98
N ARG A 134 -31.24 10.48 8.40
CA ARG A 134 -31.77 9.35 9.18
C ARG A 134 -30.65 8.37 9.45
N VAL A 135 -30.37 8.10 10.72
CA VAL A 135 -29.50 7.01 11.16
C VAL A 135 -30.35 5.78 11.40
N GLY A 136 -30.01 4.67 10.77
CA GLY A 136 -30.79 3.44 10.84
C GLY A 136 -29.96 2.21 10.46
N CYS A 137 -30.65 1.07 10.39
CA CYS A 137 -30.05 -0.23 10.07
C CYS A 137 -30.46 -0.66 8.65
N PRO A 138 -29.72 -1.58 7.98
CA PRO A 138 -28.53 -2.30 8.47
C PRO A 138 -27.30 -1.41 8.68
N PRO A 139 -26.26 -1.90 9.39
CA PRO A 139 -24.99 -1.21 9.52
C PRO A 139 -24.43 -0.73 8.19
N PHE A 140 -23.66 0.37 8.25
CA PHE A 140 -23.00 0.91 7.08
C PHE A 140 -22.18 -0.18 6.39
N ARG A 141 -22.45 -0.38 5.10
CA ARG A 141 -21.71 -1.31 4.24
C ARG A 141 -20.23 -0.92 4.17
N GLY A 142 -19.98 0.37 4.00
CA GLY A 142 -18.65 0.90 3.70
C GLY A 142 -18.07 0.41 2.38
N ALA A 143 -16.80 0.72 2.18
CA ALA A 143 -15.99 0.28 1.06
C ALA A 143 -14.60 -0.11 1.57
N ILE A 144 -13.86 -0.84 0.75
CA ILE A 144 -12.47 -1.17 1.03
C ILE A 144 -11.60 -0.14 0.31
N GLN A 145 -10.80 0.58 1.08
CA GLN A 145 -9.76 1.44 0.58
C GLN A 145 -8.45 0.66 0.47
N VAL A 146 -7.82 0.71 -0.70
CA VAL A 146 -6.50 0.11 -0.94
C VAL A 146 -5.44 1.17 -0.72
N ILE A 147 -4.54 0.92 0.21
CA ILE A 147 -3.42 1.79 0.55
C ILE A 147 -2.15 1.09 0.06
N ALA A 148 -1.76 1.46 -1.16
CA ALA A 148 -0.54 0.97 -1.78
C ALA A 148 0.69 1.65 -1.18
N PRO A 149 1.82 0.94 -1.06
CA PRO A 149 3.05 1.54 -0.60
C PRO A 149 3.59 2.54 -1.63
N GLU A 150 4.30 3.57 -1.15
CA GLU A 150 4.96 4.54 -2.02
C GLU A 150 6.15 3.91 -2.75
N CYS A 151 6.86 3.03 -2.05
CA CYS A 151 7.97 2.29 -2.62
C CYS A 151 7.44 1.13 -3.49
N PRO A 152 7.69 1.09 -4.82
CA PRO A 152 7.22 0.01 -5.68
C PRO A 152 7.75 -1.38 -5.29
N PHE A 153 8.93 -1.44 -4.63
CA PHE A 153 9.49 -2.70 -4.15
C PHE A 153 8.88 -3.20 -2.85
N ASP A 154 8.08 -2.40 -2.17
CA ASP A 154 7.40 -2.84 -0.97
C ASP A 154 6.32 -3.88 -1.35
N GLU A 155 6.53 -5.08 -0.83
CA GLU A 155 5.69 -6.24 -1.04
C GLU A 155 4.34 -6.08 -0.32
N GLN A 156 4.28 -5.21 0.69
CA GLN A 156 3.10 -5.00 1.51
C GLN A 156 2.05 -4.17 0.76
N ILE A 157 0.78 -4.49 0.98
CA ILE A 157 -0.35 -3.64 0.61
C ILE A 157 -1.40 -3.70 1.72
N THR A 158 -1.90 -2.55 2.14
CA THR A 158 -2.93 -2.49 3.18
C THR A 158 -4.30 -2.34 2.54
N LEU A 159 -5.27 -3.11 3.02
CA LEU A 159 -6.69 -2.90 2.74
C LEU A 159 -7.39 -2.49 4.03
N ARG A 160 -8.14 -1.40 3.98
CA ARG A 160 -8.83 -0.84 5.14
C ARG A 160 -10.29 -0.63 4.83
N TRP A 161 -11.17 -1.03 5.75
CA TRP A 161 -12.58 -0.67 5.69
C TRP A 161 -12.73 0.81 6.08
N ASN A 162 -13.42 1.59 5.25
CA ASN A 162 -13.40 3.05 5.35
C ASN A 162 -14.36 3.66 6.39
N GLY A 163 -15.09 2.84 7.15
CA GLY A 163 -15.89 3.38 8.24
C GLY A 163 -15.00 3.78 9.43
N ASP A 164 -15.41 4.85 10.11
CA ASP A 164 -14.66 5.42 11.23
C ASP A 164 -14.86 4.64 12.55
N CYS A 165 -15.86 3.75 12.61
CA CYS A 165 -16.26 2.96 13.78
C CYS A 165 -16.58 3.78 15.04
N GLY A 166 -16.86 5.08 14.93
CA GLY A 166 -16.92 5.93 16.12
C GLY A 166 -15.55 6.16 16.77
N GLY A 167 -14.47 6.00 16.03
CA GLY A 167 -13.09 6.34 16.38
C GLY A 167 -12.27 5.14 16.85
N ASP A 168 -12.95 4.14 17.43
CA ASP A 168 -12.36 2.87 17.81
C ASP A 168 -13.18 1.71 17.25
N CYS A 169 -12.55 0.91 16.39
CA CYS A 169 -13.15 -0.26 15.79
C CYS A 169 -13.13 -1.50 16.69
N GLY A 170 -12.55 -1.42 17.89
CA GLY A 170 -12.40 -2.54 18.82
C GLY A 170 -13.70 -3.22 19.23
N ASP A 171 -14.83 -2.51 19.22
CA ASP A 171 -16.16 -3.08 19.51
C ASP A 171 -16.84 -3.74 18.30
N LEU A 172 -16.27 -3.59 17.10
CA LEU A 172 -16.79 -4.18 15.88
C LEU A 172 -16.05 -5.49 15.55
N GLU A 173 -16.76 -6.40 14.90
CA GLU A 173 -16.20 -7.60 14.31
C GLU A 173 -16.24 -7.50 12.79
N PHE A 174 -15.16 -7.93 12.16
CA PHE A 174 -14.96 -7.89 10.71
C PHE A 174 -14.81 -9.31 10.18
N PHE A 175 -15.49 -9.58 9.07
CA PHE A 175 -15.32 -10.82 8.32
C PHE A 175 -14.71 -10.46 6.97
N TRP A 176 -13.43 -10.80 6.78
CA TRP A 176 -12.73 -10.62 5.51
C TRP A 176 -12.78 -11.89 4.67
N GLN A 177 -13.06 -11.72 3.37
CA GLN A 177 -12.92 -12.77 2.38
C GLN A 177 -11.99 -12.35 1.26
N VAL A 178 -11.32 -13.33 0.67
CA VAL A 178 -10.41 -13.18 -0.44
C VAL A 178 -10.78 -14.17 -1.54
N ALA A 179 -10.74 -13.72 -2.78
CA ALA A 179 -10.84 -14.57 -3.95
C ALA A 179 -9.67 -14.28 -4.87
N ALA A 180 -9.07 -15.32 -5.43
CA ALA A 180 -8.01 -15.16 -6.40
C ALA A 180 -8.60 -14.81 -7.76
N GLY A 181 -8.02 -13.82 -8.44
CA GLY A 181 -8.29 -13.63 -9.87
C GLY A 181 -7.51 -14.68 -10.65
N ASP A 182 -8.18 -15.68 -11.21
CA ASP A 182 -7.53 -16.68 -12.10
C ASP A 182 -7.08 -16.06 -13.44
N ASN A 183 -7.62 -14.89 -13.77
CA ASN A 183 -7.23 -14.12 -14.93
C ASN A 183 -7.27 -12.60 -14.63
N PRO A 184 -6.17 -11.86 -14.86
CA PRO A 184 -6.13 -10.42 -14.67
C PRO A 184 -7.06 -9.62 -15.59
N ASP A 185 -7.52 -10.22 -16.69
CA ASP A 185 -8.39 -9.57 -17.69
C ASP A 185 -9.81 -10.16 -17.73
N ASP A 186 -10.14 -11.14 -16.89
CA ASP A 186 -11.46 -11.78 -16.88
C ASP A 186 -12.19 -11.56 -15.56
N TYR A 187 -13.11 -10.60 -15.60
CA TYR A 187 -14.04 -10.30 -14.52
C TYR A 187 -15.06 -11.44 -14.32
N ASP A 188 -15.17 -12.40 -15.25
CA ASP A 188 -16.12 -13.51 -15.16
C ASP A 188 -15.65 -14.64 -14.22
N ASP A 189 -14.37 -14.66 -13.79
CA ASP A 189 -13.80 -15.72 -12.94
C ASP A 189 -14.12 -15.54 -11.44
N VAL A 190 -14.40 -14.31 -10.99
CA VAL A 190 -14.83 -14.01 -9.63
C VAL A 190 -16.17 -13.28 -9.69
N ASP A 191 -17.27 -14.00 -9.46
CA ASP A 191 -18.58 -13.37 -9.28
C ASP A 191 -18.57 -12.62 -7.92
N PRO A 192 -18.55 -11.26 -7.92
CA PRO A 192 -18.49 -10.48 -6.70
C PRO A 192 -19.77 -10.63 -5.86
N ASP A 193 -20.88 -10.97 -6.52
CA ASP A 193 -22.21 -11.17 -5.95
C ASP A 193 -22.49 -12.64 -5.63
N ALA A 194 -21.49 -13.53 -5.76
CA ALA A 194 -21.63 -14.95 -5.50
C ALA A 194 -22.19 -15.18 -4.08
N PRO A 195 -23.37 -15.81 -3.92
CA PRO A 195 -23.95 -16.07 -2.62
C PRO A 195 -23.15 -17.15 -1.89
N ALA A 196 -23.05 -17.04 -0.56
CA ALA A 196 -22.28 -17.96 0.28
C ALA A 196 -22.71 -19.45 0.20
N ILE A 197 -23.89 -19.75 -0.35
CA ILE A 197 -24.44 -21.11 -0.48
C ILE A 197 -24.04 -21.75 -1.84
N ASN A 198 -23.33 -21.05 -2.72
CA ASN A 198 -22.88 -21.59 -3.99
C ASN A 198 -21.74 -22.62 -3.75
N PRO A 199 -21.87 -23.89 -4.17
CA PRO A 199 -20.78 -24.87 -4.08
C PRO A 199 -19.54 -24.50 -4.90
N ASN A 200 -19.63 -23.51 -5.79
CA ASN A 200 -18.53 -22.94 -6.54
C ASN A 200 -18.23 -21.49 -6.10
N ASN A 201 -18.50 -21.13 -4.83
CA ASN A 201 -18.16 -19.81 -4.31
C ASN A 201 -16.63 -19.60 -4.38
N PRO A 202 -16.12 -18.62 -5.15
CA PRO A 202 -14.67 -18.39 -5.29
C PRO A 202 -14.06 -17.70 -4.05
N TRP A 203 -14.90 -17.28 -3.11
CA TRP A 203 -14.50 -16.55 -1.91
C TRP A 203 -14.12 -17.48 -0.76
N ASP A 204 -12.87 -17.38 -0.34
CA ASP A 204 -12.33 -18.01 0.86
C ASP A 204 -12.25 -17.01 2.01
N ASP A 205 -12.28 -17.52 3.24
CA ASP A 205 -12.01 -16.70 4.42
C ASP A 205 -10.56 -16.19 4.36
N TYR A 206 -10.39 -14.88 4.54
CA TYR A 206 -9.07 -14.33 4.68
C TYR A 206 -8.47 -14.74 6.02
N VAL A 207 -7.21 -15.16 5.97
CA VAL A 207 -6.40 -15.51 7.14
C VAL A 207 -5.08 -14.78 6.98
N ASP A 208 -4.68 -14.00 7.98
CA ASP A 208 -3.38 -13.34 7.99
C ASP A 208 -2.32 -14.41 8.32
N PRO A 209 -1.46 -14.78 7.36
CA PRO A 209 -0.49 -15.85 7.56
C PRO A 209 0.58 -15.52 8.60
N GLU A 210 0.73 -14.25 9.00
CA GLU A 210 1.81 -13.78 9.85
C GLU A 210 1.34 -13.29 11.24
N ARG A 211 0.13 -12.73 11.35
CA ARG A 211 -0.34 -12.11 12.61
C ARG A 211 -1.52 -12.82 13.26
N ASN A 212 -2.45 -13.39 12.49
CA ASN A 212 -3.65 -14.00 13.04
C ASN A 212 -4.17 -15.15 12.16
N SER A 213 -4.12 -16.37 12.71
CA SER A 213 -4.66 -17.57 12.05
C SER A 213 -6.16 -17.78 12.26
N ALA A 214 -6.88 -16.83 12.86
CA ALA A 214 -8.32 -16.90 13.01
C ALA A 214 -9.04 -16.74 11.66
N THR A 215 -10.12 -17.49 11.48
CA THR A 215 -11.02 -17.41 10.32
C THR A 215 -12.36 -16.82 10.73
N GLY A 216 -13.08 -16.23 9.77
CA GLY A 216 -14.42 -15.68 9.98
C GLY A 216 -14.41 -14.30 10.65
N TRP A 217 -15.18 -14.14 11.73
CA TRP A 217 -15.36 -12.87 12.43
C TRP A 217 -14.19 -12.58 13.39
N VAL A 218 -13.48 -11.48 13.14
CA VAL A 218 -12.34 -11.02 13.94
C VAL A 218 -12.64 -9.64 14.52
N GLN A 219 -12.53 -9.52 15.84
CA GLN A 219 -12.76 -8.27 16.56
C GLN A 219 -11.68 -7.22 16.24
N GLY A 220 -12.07 -5.98 16.00
CA GLY A 220 -11.17 -4.85 15.78
C GLY A 220 -10.37 -4.88 14.47
N GLN A 221 -10.56 -5.86 13.59
CA GLN A 221 -9.81 -6.01 12.34
C GLN A 221 -10.38 -5.15 11.21
N ASN A 222 -10.39 -3.83 11.40
CA ASN A 222 -10.84 -2.88 10.38
C ASN A 222 -9.87 -2.76 9.19
N GLU A 223 -8.68 -3.35 9.30
CA GLU A 223 -7.69 -3.43 8.24
C GLU A 223 -6.96 -4.76 8.21
N ILE A 224 -6.47 -5.10 7.02
CA ILE A 224 -5.62 -6.27 6.77
C ILE A 224 -4.42 -5.84 5.93
N VAL A 225 -3.31 -6.56 6.09
CA VAL A 225 -2.10 -6.32 5.30
C VAL A 225 -1.76 -7.59 4.54
N VAL A 226 -1.77 -7.52 3.21
CA VAL A 226 -1.21 -8.57 2.39
C VAL A 226 0.30 -8.34 2.34
N ARG A 227 1.05 -9.29 2.89
CA ARG A 227 2.51 -9.22 3.01
C ARG A 227 3.10 -10.62 3.02
N GLY A 228 4.43 -10.68 2.99
CA GLY A 228 5.20 -11.90 3.12
C GLY A 228 5.45 -12.60 1.79
N ALA A 229 6.35 -13.57 1.83
CA ALA A 229 6.74 -14.39 0.69
C ALA A 229 5.70 -15.49 0.41
N ASN A 230 4.57 -15.13 -0.18
CA ASN A 230 3.49 -16.08 -0.50
C ASN A 230 2.74 -15.73 -1.80
N VAL A 231 1.91 -16.66 -2.27
CA VAL A 231 1.14 -16.52 -3.52
C VAL A 231 0.27 -15.26 -3.55
N ARG A 232 -0.37 -14.87 -2.44
CA ARG A 232 -1.28 -13.71 -2.40
C ARG A 232 -0.53 -12.41 -2.62
N THR A 233 0.74 -12.34 -2.21
CA THR A 233 1.58 -11.15 -2.47
C THR A 233 1.86 -10.97 -3.96
N LEU A 234 1.99 -12.06 -4.73
CA LEU A 234 2.27 -11.99 -6.17
C LEU A 234 1.04 -11.76 -7.04
N THR A 235 -0.12 -12.20 -6.57
CA THR A 235 -1.33 -12.31 -7.39
C THR A 235 -2.24 -11.11 -7.19
N ASP A 236 -3.07 -10.86 -8.19
CA ASP A 236 -4.20 -9.97 -7.99
C ASP A 236 -5.26 -10.71 -7.18
N ASN A 237 -5.73 -10.09 -6.10
CA ASN A 237 -6.71 -10.69 -5.22
C ASN A 237 -7.88 -9.74 -5.03
N TRP A 238 -9.08 -10.30 -5.11
CA TRP A 238 -10.31 -9.61 -4.75
C TRP A 238 -10.57 -9.75 -3.26
N PHE A 239 -10.94 -8.66 -2.62
CA PHE A 239 -11.30 -8.63 -1.21
C PHE A 239 -12.71 -8.09 -1.03
N ARG A 240 -13.41 -8.65 -0.05
CA ARG A 240 -14.66 -8.10 0.46
C ARG A 240 -14.71 -8.26 1.97
N VAL A 241 -15.42 -7.36 2.62
CA VAL A 241 -15.56 -7.38 4.08
C VAL A 241 -17.01 -7.19 4.49
N LYS A 242 -17.37 -7.78 5.62
CA LYS A 242 -18.65 -7.59 6.31
C LYS A 242 -18.37 -7.15 7.73
N THR A 243 -19.22 -6.27 8.28
CA THR A 243 -19.07 -5.78 9.65
C THR A 243 -20.30 -6.11 10.49
N ARG A 244 -20.10 -6.29 11.80
CA ARG A 244 -21.16 -6.35 12.81
C ARG A 244 -20.65 -5.81 14.14
N GLY A 245 -21.54 -5.55 15.09
CA GLY A 245 -21.15 -5.08 16.43
C GLY A 245 -22.04 -3.96 16.98
N TYR A 246 -22.86 -3.32 16.13
CA TYR A 246 -23.82 -2.26 16.49
C TYR A 246 -25.04 -2.76 17.29
N SER A 247 -24.82 -3.60 18.29
CA SER A 247 -25.88 -4.28 19.04
C SER A 247 -26.77 -3.34 19.85
N SER A 248 -26.22 -2.22 20.31
CA SER A 248 -26.91 -1.12 20.98
C SER A 248 -27.96 -0.45 20.08
N ALA A 249 -27.62 -0.17 18.83
CA ALA A 249 -28.48 0.56 17.89
C ALA A 249 -29.34 -0.36 17.01
N CYS A 250 -28.76 -1.43 16.47
CA CYS A 250 -29.41 -2.31 15.50
C CYS A 250 -29.91 -3.64 16.07
N GLY A 251 -29.62 -3.94 17.34
CA GLY A 251 -29.89 -5.24 17.94
C GLY A 251 -28.80 -6.26 17.64
N MET A 252 -28.85 -7.41 18.32
CA MET A 252 -27.77 -8.40 18.28
C MET A 252 -27.62 -9.04 16.88
N VAL A 253 -26.37 -9.13 16.41
CA VAL A 253 -25.97 -9.85 15.17
C VAL A 253 -26.58 -9.29 13.90
N VAL A 254 -26.93 -7.99 13.86
CA VAL A 254 -27.21 -7.34 12.56
C VAL A 254 -25.89 -7.09 11.87
N GLU A 255 -25.73 -7.72 10.71
CA GLU A 255 -24.54 -7.63 9.87
C GLU A 255 -24.79 -6.59 8.77
N SER A 256 -23.73 -5.91 8.32
CA SER A 256 -23.77 -5.08 7.11
C SER A 256 -24.03 -5.94 5.87
N ASP A 257 -24.28 -5.34 4.70
CA ASP A 257 -24.07 -6.08 3.46
C ASP A 257 -22.56 -6.27 3.20
N TRP A 258 -22.18 -7.22 2.35
CA TRP A 258 -20.79 -7.33 1.87
C TRP A 258 -20.42 -6.05 1.13
N THR A 259 -19.23 -5.49 1.37
CA THR A 259 -18.69 -4.39 0.54
C THR A 259 -18.66 -4.78 -0.94
N ASP A 260 -18.60 -3.80 -1.83
CA ASP A 260 -18.23 -4.09 -3.21
C ASP A 260 -16.86 -4.77 -3.21
N ALA A 261 -16.67 -5.75 -4.09
CA ALA A 261 -15.41 -6.43 -4.22
C ALA A 261 -14.33 -5.44 -4.68
N GLN A 262 -13.22 -5.38 -3.94
CA GLN A 262 -12.12 -4.48 -4.24
C GLN A 262 -10.88 -5.28 -4.63
N ILE A 263 -10.30 -4.95 -5.78
CA ILE A 263 -9.06 -5.58 -6.25
C ILE A 263 -7.85 -4.97 -5.54
N ALA A 264 -6.97 -5.82 -5.03
CA ALA A 264 -5.63 -5.49 -4.63
C ALA A 264 -4.66 -6.14 -5.63
N GLU A 265 -3.95 -5.31 -6.37
CA GLU A 265 -3.01 -5.77 -7.39
C GLU A 265 -1.78 -6.43 -6.77
N GLY A 266 -1.30 -7.49 -7.40
CA GLY A 266 -0.10 -8.23 -7.02
C GLY A 266 1.17 -7.41 -7.17
N TRP A 267 2.17 -7.76 -6.37
CA TRP A 267 3.43 -7.02 -6.24
C TRP A 267 4.15 -6.81 -7.57
N ILE A 268 4.22 -7.82 -8.44
CA ILE A 268 4.89 -7.72 -9.75
C ILE A 268 4.26 -6.63 -10.62
N LYS A 269 2.92 -6.51 -10.64
CA LYS A 269 2.23 -5.47 -11.39
C LYS A 269 2.51 -4.08 -10.81
N ARG A 270 2.52 -3.96 -9.48
CA ARG A 270 2.85 -2.70 -8.80
C ARG A 270 4.28 -2.25 -9.13
N VAL A 271 5.25 -3.17 -9.08
CA VAL A 271 6.64 -2.91 -9.49
C VAL A 271 6.69 -2.44 -10.95
N LYS A 272 6.04 -3.18 -11.86
CA LYS A 272 6.03 -2.84 -13.30
C LYS A 272 5.39 -1.48 -13.56
N ARG A 273 4.37 -1.07 -12.79
CA ARG A 273 3.77 0.26 -12.89
C ARG A 273 4.68 1.36 -12.32
N GLY A 274 5.35 1.11 -11.20
CA GLY A 274 6.21 2.10 -10.55
C GLY A 274 7.56 2.29 -11.23
N ILE A 275 8.11 1.25 -11.86
CA ILE A 275 9.41 1.26 -12.52
C ILE A 275 9.19 0.96 -14.00
N THR A 276 8.92 1.99 -14.81
CA THR A 276 8.76 1.83 -16.27
C THR A 276 9.96 2.40 -17.03
N PRO A 277 10.13 2.07 -18.32
CA PRO A 277 11.15 2.68 -19.18
C PRO A 277 10.81 4.09 -19.69
N PHE A 278 9.63 4.62 -19.33
CA PHE A 278 9.10 5.86 -19.88
C PHE A 278 8.93 6.94 -18.84
N ASP A 279 8.67 6.54 -17.59
CA ASP A 279 8.46 7.44 -16.48
C ASP A 279 9.74 7.61 -15.67
N GLN A 280 9.82 8.73 -14.96
CA GLN A 280 10.86 8.91 -13.94
C GLN A 280 10.62 7.88 -12.83
N ARG A 281 11.69 7.18 -12.43
CA ARG A 281 11.64 6.15 -11.38
C ARG A 281 11.34 6.73 -10.00
N VAL A 282 11.64 8.02 -9.81
CA VAL A 282 11.42 8.78 -8.59
C VAL A 282 10.46 9.91 -8.91
N GLN A 283 9.39 10.06 -8.12
CA GLN A 283 8.37 11.10 -8.31
C GLN A 283 8.57 12.33 -7.43
N ASP A 284 9.37 12.22 -6.36
CA ASP A 284 9.68 13.35 -5.49
C ASP A 284 10.88 14.13 -6.02
N PHE A 285 10.63 15.30 -6.61
CA PHE A 285 11.66 16.15 -7.21
C PHE A 285 12.13 17.30 -6.31
N THR A 286 11.65 17.43 -5.07
CA THR A 286 12.07 18.55 -4.21
C THR A 286 13.48 18.34 -3.67
N ASP A 287 13.81 17.10 -3.33
CA ASP A 287 15.10 16.76 -2.71
C ASP A 287 15.94 15.77 -3.54
N THR A 288 15.39 15.21 -4.62
CA THR A 288 16.10 14.20 -5.43
C THR A 288 16.49 14.71 -6.81
N ARG A 289 17.60 14.16 -7.34
CA ARG A 289 18.07 14.51 -8.68
C ARG A 289 17.22 13.81 -9.73
N VAL A 290 16.68 14.59 -10.67
CA VAL A 290 15.97 14.07 -11.85
C VAL A 290 16.91 13.18 -12.65
N ALA A 291 16.44 12.01 -13.06
CA ALA A 291 17.22 11.11 -13.88
C ALA A 291 17.27 11.62 -15.34
N THR A 292 18.48 11.75 -15.88
CA THR A 292 18.73 12.38 -17.19
C THR A 292 18.99 11.37 -18.32
N TYR A 293 18.46 10.14 -18.22
CA TYR A 293 18.71 9.11 -19.21
C TYR A 293 18.29 9.58 -20.61
N VAL A 294 19.16 9.38 -21.60
CA VAL A 294 18.99 9.92 -22.95
C VAL A 294 18.48 8.84 -23.92
N SER A 295 18.68 7.56 -23.61
CA SER A 295 18.30 6.45 -24.48
C SER A 295 17.71 5.26 -23.73
N MET A 296 16.95 4.42 -24.44
CA MET A 296 16.42 3.18 -23.89
C MET A 296 17.55 2.21 -23.51
N ILE A 297 18.64 2.16 -24.28
CA ILE A 297 19.80 1.29 -23.99
C ILE A 297 20.44 1.68 -22.65
N GLU A 298 20.63 2.99 -22.41
CA GLU A 298 21.15 3.50 -21.13
C GLU A 298 20.25 3.13 -19.96
N GLN A 299 18.92 3.20 -20.14
CA GLN A 299 17.98 2.81 -19.09
C GLN A 299 17.99 1.30 -18.79
N LEU A 300 18.24 0.44 -19.79
CA LEU A 300 18.33 -1.01 -19.59
C LEU A 300 19.50 -1.38 -18.67
N GLY A 301 20.60 -0.64 -18.76
CA GLY A 301 21.76 -0.74 -17.87
C GLY A 301 22.50 -2.08 -17.96
N GLU A 302 23.12 -2.45 -16.84
CA GLU A 302 23.97 -3.64 -16.73
C GLU A 302 23.17 -4.96 -16.63
N PRO A 303 23.80 -6.11 -16.93
CA PRO A 303 23.20 -7.41 -16.65
C PRO A 303 22.99 -7.60 -15.14
N TYR A 304 22.10 -8.52 -14.79
CA TYR A 304 21.80 -8.84 -13.40
C TYR A 304 23.03 -9.21 -12.56
N SER A 305 23.14 -8.58 -11.39
CA SER A 305 24.06 -8.92 -10.31
C SER A 305 23.30 -9.52 -9.13
N GLU A 306 23.89 -10.47 -8.39
CA GLU A 306 23.22 -11.13 -7.25
C GLU A 306 22.99 -10.22 -6.02
N VAL A 307 23.39 -8.94 -6.07
CA VAL A 307 23.40 -8.01 -4.92
C VAL A 307 22.43 -6.85 -5.09
N VAL A 308 21.34 -7.02 -5.84
CA VAL A 308 20.33 -5.97 -6.01
C VAL A 308 19.46 -5.88 -4.75
N GLY A 309 19.56 -4.75 -4.05
CA GLY A 309 18.74 -4.44 -2.90
C GLY A 309 17.39 -3.89 -3.31
N PHE A 310 16.32 -4.30 -2.62
CA PHE A 310 15.00 -3.69 -2.78
C PHE A 310 14.85 -2.53 -1.81
N ASN A 311 15.36 -1.37 -2.20
CA ASN A 311 15.15 -0.12 -1.48
C ASN A 311 14.68 0.95 -2.48
N CYS A 312 13.98 1.96 -1.98
CA CYS A 312 13.48 3.07 -2.80
C CYS A 312 14.28 4.35 -2.61
N ASP A 313 15.55 4.24 -2.22
CA ASP A 313 16.44 5.39 -2.21
C ASP A 313 16.64 5.90 -3.65
N ALA A 314 16.45 7.19 -3.85
CA ALA A 314 16.44 7.78 -5.18
C ALA A 314 17.79 7.66 -5.91
N ASP A 315 18.90 7.85 -5.19
CA ASP A 315 20.24 7.76 -5.77
C ASP A 315 20.57 6.30 -6.13
N TYR A 316 20.18 5.35 -5.27
CA TYR A 316 20.33 3.93 -5.53
C TYR A 316 19.48 3.48 -6.74
N LEU A 317 18.19 3.83 -6.79
CA LEU A 317 17.31 3.47 -7.90
C LEU A 317 17.75 4.06 -9.23
N ASN A 318 18.30 5.27 -9.23
CA ASN A 318 18.81 5.90 -10.43
C ASN A 318 20.15 5.28 -10.90
N SER A 319 20.84 4.55 -10.04
CA SER A 319 22.09 3.86 -10.40
C SER A 319 21.88 2.51 -11.09
N LEU A 320 20.73 1.86 -10.88
CA LEU A 320 20.46 0.50 -11.38
C LEU A 320 20.01 0.46 -12.85
N GLY A 321 20.26 -0.65 -13.54
CA GLY A 321 19.65 -0.94 -14.84
C GLY A 321 18.23 -1.50 -14.72
N LEU A 322 17.37 -1.28 -15.72
CA LEU A 322 16.06 -1.95 -15.76
C LEU A 322 16.19 -3.47 -15.85
N ILE A 323 17.17 -3.99 -16.62
CA ILE A 323 17.37 -5.45 -16.74
C ILE A 323 17.77 -6.04 -15.39
N GLU A 324 18.76 -5.44 -14.75
CA GLU A 324 19.22 -5.82 -13.42
C GLU A 324 18.06 -5.84 -12.41
N LEU A 325 17.28 -4.78 -12.36
CA LEU A 325 16.16 -4.62 -11.43
C LEU A 325 15.01 -5.60 -11.69
N TYR A 326 14.57 -5.72 -12.95
CA TYR A 326 13.49 -6.63 -13.32
C TYR A 326 13.86 -8.09 -13.08
N GLN A 327 15.12 -8.45 -13.31
CA GLN A 327 15.61 -9.81 -13.07
C GLN A 327 15.71 -10.12 -11.57
N ALA A 328 16.11 -9.14 -10.74
CA ALA A 328 16.05 -9.25 -9.29
C ALA A 328 14.61 -9.51 -8.81
N VAL A 329 13.65 -8.73 -9.30
CA VAL A 329 12.23 -8.87 -8.95
C VAL A 329 11.68 -10.23 -9.40
N LEU A 330 12.05 -10.70 -10.60
CA LEU A 330 11.65 -12.02 -11.08
C LEU A 330 12.18 -13.14 -10.17
N TYR A 331 13.44 -13.07 -9.73
CA TYR A 331 13.99 -14.06 -8.80
C TYR A 331 13.39 -13.99 -7.41
N ARG A 332 13.10 -12.78 -6.91
CA ARG A 332 12.38 -12.61 -5.65
C ARG A 332 10.97 -13.18 -5.73
N GLY A 333 10.23 -12.92 -6.81
CA GLY A 333 8.90 -13.50 -7.00
C GLY A 333 8.94 -15.02 -7.14
N LYS A 334 9.93 -15.56 -7.87
CA LYS A 334 10.12 -17.01 -8.01
C LYS A 334 10.29 -17.72 -6.66
N SER A 335 10.89 -17.04 -5.67
CA SER A 335 11.08 -17.62 -4.34
C SER A 335 9.79 -17.79 -3.54
N PHE A 336 8.67 -17.17 -3.96
CA PHE A 336 7.38 -17.30 -3.27
C PHE A 336 6.58 -18.51 -3.78
N THR A 337 6.93 -19.06 -4.95
CA THR A 337 6.19 -20.18 -5.58
C THR A 337 7.10 -21.29 -6.08
N LEU A 338 7.76 -21.08 -7.22
CA LEU A 338 8.45 -22.12 -7.98
C LEU A 338 9.60 -22.75 -7.18
N ASP A 339 10.36 -21.96 -6.40
CA ASP A 339 11.44 -22.50 -5.57
C ASP A 339 10.92 -23.29 -4.36
N LEU A 340 9.64 -23.09 -3.99
CA LEU A 340 8.93 -23.86 -2.96
C LEU A 340 8.18 -25.07 -3.54
N GLY A 341 8.19 -25.25 -4.87
CA GLY A 341 7.42 -26.28 -5.56
C GLY A 341 5.91 -26.06 -5.56
N ILE A 342 5.46 -24.83 -5.27
CA ILE A 342 4.04 -24.44 -5.29
C ILE A 342 3.66 -24.11 -6.74
N GLN A 343 2.64 -24.78 -7.26
CA GLN A 343 2.03 -24.47 -8.55
C GLN A 343 0.74 -23.71 -8.31
N TYR A 344 0.71 -22.47 -8.77
CA TYR A 344 -0.45 -21.60 -8.60
C TYR A 344 -0.59 -20.73 -9.85
N PRO A 345 -1.52 -21.08 -10.77
CA PRO A 345 -1.60 -20.45 -12.09
C PRO A 345 -1.64 -18.91 -12.05
N PRO A 346 -2.36 -18.25 -11.12
CA PRO A 346 -2.34 -16.78 -11.03
C PRO A 346 -0.95 -16.21 -10.74
N ALA A 347 -0.17 -16.87 -9.87
CA ALA A 347 1.18 -16.42 -9.53
C ALA A 347 2.14 -16.69 -10.69
N ASP A 348 1.97 -17.81 -11.39
CA ASP A 348 2.76 -18.13 -12.58
C ASP A 348 2.53 -17.10 -13.70
N GLN A 349 1.29 -16.62 -13.88
CA GLN A 349 0.99 -15.53 -14.82
C GLN A 349 1.69 -14.22 -14.45
N ALA A 350 1.73 -13.86 -13.17
CA ALA A 350 2.48 -12.68 -12.71
C ALA A 350 3.99 -12.82 -13.01
N LEU A 351 4.58 -14.00 -12.78
CA LEU A 351 5.98 -14.26 -13.13
C LEU A 351 6.23 -14.19 -14.64
N ILE A 352 5.30 -14.72 -15.46
CA ILE A 352 5.36 -14.64 -16.92
C ILE A 352 5.28 -13.19 -17.39
N LEU A 353 4.47 -12.33 -16.75
CA LEU A 353 4.39 -10.91 -17.09
C LEU A 353 5.74 -10.21 -16.93
N MET A 354 6.47 -10.51 -15.86
CA MET A 354 7.81 -9.96 -15.62
C MET A 354 8.85 -10.55 -16.59
N ALA A 355 8.82 -11.87 -16.80
CA ALA A 355 9.73 -12.57 -17.71
C ALA A 355 9.55 -12.11 -19.17
N GLY A 356 8.31 -11.85 -19.60
CA GLY A 356 8.01 -11.30 -20.92
C GLY A 356 8.61 -9.92 -21.12
N GLN A 357 8.50 -9.03 -20.12
CA GLN A 357 9.11 -7.70 -20.19
C GLN A 357 10.64 -7.77 -20.27
N LEU A 358 11.27 -8.68 -19.52
CA LEU A 358 12.71 -8.94 -19.63
C LEU A 358 13.10 -9.44 -21.02
N ALA A 359 12.32 -10.35 -21.60
CA ALA A 359 12.56 -10.82 -22.97
C ALA A 359 12.50 -9.67 -23.99
N ASP A 360 11.54 -8.74 -23.84
CA ASP A 360 11.45 -7.55 -24.69
C ASP A 360 12.68 -6.64 -24.54
N PHE A 361 13.20 -6.47 -23.33
CA PHE A 361 14.44 -5.71 -23.09
C PHE A 361 15.65 -6.33 -23.79
N TYR A 362 15.83 -7.65 -23.68
CA TYR A 362 16.92 -8.34 -24.39
C TYR A 362 16.73 -8.34 -25.91
N MET A 363 15.49 -8.43 -26.40
CA MET A 363 15.19 -8.29 -27.82
C MET A 363 15.53 -6.90 -28.35
N LEU A 364 15.27 -5.85 -27.56
CA LEU A 364 15.67 -4.48 -27.90
C LEU A 364 17.19 -4.39 -28.03
N LEU A 365 17.96 -4.86 -27.04
CA LEU A 365 19.42 -4.87 -27.11
C LEU A 365 19.94 -5.68 -28.31
N GLY A 366 19.34 -6.84 -28.57
CA GLY A 366 19.71 -7.69 -29.71
C GLY A 366 19.46 -7.02 -31.06
N ASN A 367 18.35 -6.29 -31.20
CA ASN A 367 18.03 -5.54 -32.42
C ASN A 367 18.98 -4.35 -32.61
N GLU A 368 19.34 -3.63 -31.54
CA GLU A 368 20.32 -2.54 -31.59
C GLU A 368 21.71 -3.06 -31.97
N ALA A 369 22.16 -4.17 -31.36
CA ALA A 369 23.43 -4.80 -31.70
C ALA A 369 23.45 -5.33 -33.15
N PHE A 370 22.32 -5.87 -33.64
CA PHE A 370 22.19 -6.28 -35.04
C PHE A 370 22.24 -5.08 -36.00
N GLY A 371 21.58 -3.98 -35.64
CA GLY A 371 21.62 -2.73 -36.40
C GLY A 371 23.04 -2.19 -36.54
N ASP A 372 23.76 -2.07 -35.42
CA ASP A 372 25.17 -1.63 -35.38
C ASP A 372 26.07 -2.55 -36.21
N ALA A 373 25.94 -3.86 -36.06
CA ALA A 373 26.71 -4.83 -36.84
C ALA A 373 26.42 -4.79 -38.35
N SER A 374 25.24 -4.30 -38.74
CA SER A 374 24.83 -4.16 -40.15
C SER A 374 25.28 -2.84 -40.79
N ASP A 375 25.77 -1.88 -40.00
CA ASP A 375 26.19 -0.56 -40.49
C ASP A 375 27.59 -0.63 -41.14
N PRO A 376 27.70 -0.44 -42.47
CA PRO A 376 28.99 -0.47 -43.17
C PRO A 376 29.84 0.81 -42.97
N THR A 377 29.35 1.80 -42.22
CA THR A 377 30.02 3.10 -42.04
C THR A 377 30.96 3.18 -40.84
N VAL A 378 30.92 2.18 -39.93
CA VAL A 378 31.88 2.05 -38.82
C VAL A 378 33.17 1.41 -39.35
N ALA A 379 34.08 2.22 -39.86
CA ALA A 379 35.34 1.78 -40.47
C ALA A 379 36.45 1.57 -39.44
N ILE A 380 37.14 0.42 -39.50
CA ILE A 380 38.40 0.19 -38.78
C ILE A 380 39.56 0.23 -39.77
N ASP A 381 40.54 1.05 -39.42
CA ASP A 381 41.80 1.28 -40.12
C ASP A 381 41.63 1.74 -41.58
N THR A 382 41.72 3.06 -41.79
CA THR A 382 41.83 3.64 -43.13
C THR A 382 43.25 3.51 -43.69
N GLY A 383 43.72 2.27 -43.72
CA GLY A 383 44.86 1.81 -44.50
C GLY A 383 44.43 1.25 -45.86
N THR A 384 43.67 2.01 -46.65
CA THR A 384 43.50 1.85 -48.12
C THR A 384 42.56 0.79 -48.73
N GLN A 385 41.51 0.27 -48.08
CA GLN A 385 40.50 -0.56 -48.78
C GLN A 385 39.03 -0.24 -48.43
N VAL A 386 38.17 -0.30 -49.45
CA VAL A 386 36.76 0.15 -49.48
C VAL A 386 35.79 -0.81 -48.75
N ASN A 387 36.28 -1.93 -48.23
CA ASN A 387 35.50 -2.90 -47.45
C ASN A 387 36.16 -3.06 -46.07
N ALA A 388 35.71 -2.29 -45.08
CA ALA A 388 36.14 -2.44 -43.70
C ALA A 388 35.39 -3.61 -43.03
N SER A 389 36.09 -4.43 -42.24
CA SER A 389 35.48 -5.44 -41.37
C SER A 389 34.90 -4.76 -40.13
N ALA A 390 33.61 -4.96 -39.85
CA ALA A 390 32.92 -4.39 -38.69
C ALA A 390 33.39 -5.04 -37.37
N ILE A 391 33.56 -4.22 -36.31
CA ILE A 391 33.58 -4.69 -34.92
C ILE A 391 32.15 -4.60 -34.38
N PHE A 392 31.77 -5.59 -33.57
CA PHE A 392 30.46 -5.71 -32.94
C PHE A 392 30.40 -4.91 -31.63
N ALA A 393 29.19 -4.57 -31.19
CA ALA A 393 28.95 -3.97 -29.88
C ALA A 393 29.58 -4.77 -28.72
N PHE A 394 30.13 -4.06 -27.71
CA PHE A 394 30.68 -4.52 -26.42
C PHE A 394 32.14 -4.99 -26.34
N GLN A 395 33.01 -4.69 -27.31
CA GLN A 395 34.42 -5.14 -27.22
C GLN A 395 35.24 -4.50 -26.07
N ASP A 396 34.78 -3.39 -25.48
CA ASP A 396 35.48 -2.62 -24.43
C ASP A 396 34.76 -2.61 -23.06
N GLN A 397 33.82 -3.53 -22.80
CA GLN A 397 33.10 -3.59 -21.51
C GLN A 397 33.42 -4.85 -20.66
N LEU A 398 34.70 -5.29 -20.62
CA LEU A 398 35.17 -6.36 -19.70
C LEU A 398 36.18 -5.85 -18.67
#